data_AF-A0A2M8NUU0-F1
#
_entry.id   AF-A0A2M8NUU0-F1
#
_cell.length_a   1.000
_cell.length_b   1.000
_cell.length_c   1.000
_cell.angle_alpha   90.00
_cell.angle_beta   90.00
_cell.angle_gamma   90.00
#
_symmetry.space_group_name_H-M   'P 1'
#
loop_
_entity.id
_entity.type
_entity.pdbx_description
1 polymer ?
#
loop_
_entity_poly.entity_id
_entity_poly.type
_entity_poly.pdbx_seq_one_letter_code
_entity_poly.pdbx_strand_id
1 'polypeptide(L)'
;MRVALTQADFAIKFLLRETDQYSSLPTNTIILANNALEILTGQETLPHSALWIEVERDPHCLVCGDQMQRNVTDSQTIKGISLQDLADETGISVESDD
;
A
#
# COMPACT_ATOMS: atom_id res chain seq x y z
N MET A 1 3.41 18.12 19.18
CA MET A 1 2.37 17.14 18.78
C MET A 1 2.81 16.50 17.47
N ARG A 2 3.34 15.25 17.49
CA ARG A 2 3.94 14.65 16.28
C ARG A 2 2.89 14.03 15.35
N VAL A 3 1.82 13.48 15.90
CA VAL A 3 0.71 12.88 15.16
C VAL A 3 0.15 13.82 14.09
N ALA A 4 -0.25 15.04 14.48
CA ALA A 4 -0.83 16.01 13.55
C ALA A 4 0.16 16.44 12.45
N LEU A 5 1.44 16.63 12.81
CA LEU A 5 2.47 16.99 11.85
C LEU A 5 2.69 15.87 10.82
N THR A 6 2.70 14.61 11.27
CA THR A 6 2.85 13.49 10.33
C THR A 6 1.63 13.30 9.45
N GLN A 7 0.42 13.51 9.96
CA GLN A 7 -0.79 13.49 9.14
C GLN A 7 -0.79 14.62 8.08
N ALA A 8 -0.33 15.82 8.44
CA ALA A 8 -0.18 16.92 7.50
C ALA A 8 0.88 16.61 6.42
N ASP A 9 2.03 16.03 6.81
CA ASP A 9 3.07 15.59 5.88
C ASP A 9 2.53 14.57 4.87
N PHE A 10 1.78 13.57 5.34
CA PHE A 10 1.09 12.61 4.48
C PHE A 10 0.16 13.29 3.47
N ALA A 11 -0.71 14.19 3.95
CA ALA A 11 -1.66 14.88 3.10
C ALA A 11 -0.94 15.71 2.02
N ILE A 12 0.10 16.45 2.40
CA ILE A 12 0.89 17.26 1.48
C ILE A 12 1.57 16.38 0.43
N LYS A 13 2.23 15.28 0.83
CA LYS A 13 2.89 14.37 -0.11
C LYS A 13 1.91 13.78 -1.11
N PHE A 14 0.71 13.38 -0.69
CA PHE A 14 -0.29 12.85 -1.61
C PHE A 14 -0.89 13.91 -2.53
N LEU A 15 -1.07 15.15 -2.05
CA LEU A 15 -1.51 16.27 -2.90
C LEU A 15 -0.48 16.64 -3.96
N LEU A 16 0.82 16.48 -3.65
CA LEU A 16 1.92 16.80 -4.55
C LEU A 16 2.38 15.63 -5.42
N ARG A 17 1.67 14.49 -5.41
CA ARG A 17 2.14 13.22 -6.03
C ARG A 17 2.50 13.32 -7.51
N GLU A 18 1.80 14.18 -8.25
CA GLU A 18 1.99 14.37 -9.70
C GLU A 18 2.87 15.58 -10.04
N THR A 19 3.54 16.17 -9.04
CA THR A 19 4.41 17.34 -9.21
C THR A 19 5.88 16.98 -8.96
N ASP A 20 6.77 17.86 -9.42
CA ASP A 20 8.22 17.75 -9.21
C ASP A 20 8.63 17.97 -7.73
N GLN A 21 7.69 18.40 -6.88
CA GLN A 21 7.92 18.55 -5.44
C GLN A 21 7.56 17.29 -4.64
N TYR A 22 7.08 16.22 -5.29
CA TYR A 22 6.79 14.96 -4.60
C TYR A 22 8.06 14.37 -3.97
N SER A 23 7.92 13.92 -2.72
CA SER A 23 8.93 13.11 -2.04
C SER A 23 8.29 11.85 -1.50
N SER A 24 8.96 10.71 -1.68
CA SER A 24 8.47 9.42 -1.22
C SER A 24 8.26 9.39 0.31
N LEU A 25 7.42 8.46 0.75
CA LEU A 25 7.25 8.18 2.17
C LEU A 25 8.53 7.50 2.70
N PRO A 26 8.92 7.74 3.97
CA PRO A 26 10.14 7.18 4.53
C PRO A 26 10.17 5.64 4.57
N THR A 27 9.01 5.00 4.66
CA THR A 27 8.85 3.55 4.77
C THR A 27 7.39 3.17 4.50
N ASN A 28 7.08 1.87 4.49
CA ASN A 28 5.79 1.33 4.12
C ASN A 28 4.70 1.42 5.22
N THR A 29 5.07 1.66 6.48
CA THR A 29 4.13 1.67 7.62
C THR A 29 4.44 2.79 8.62
N ILE A 30 3.38 3.44 9.11
CA ILE A 30 3.45 4.37 10.24
C ILE A 30 2.56 3.90 11.38
N ILE A 31 3.04 4.07 12.61
CA ILE A 31 2.25 3.88 13.82
C ILE A 31 2.11 5.23 14.53
N LEU A 32 0.87 5.65 14.75
CA LEU A 32 0.51 6.89 15.44
C LEU A 32 0.04 6.57 16.86
N ALA A 33 0.77 7.08 17.85
CA ALA A 33 0.52 6.81 19.25
C ALA A 33 -0.10 8.03 19.91
N ASN A 34 -1.39 7.99 20.22
CA ASN A 34 -2.02 9.04 21.01
C ASN A 34 -1.74 8.89 22.51
N ASN A 35 -1.65 7.65 22.99
CA ASN A 35 -1.26 7.31 24.36
C ASN A 35 0.14 6.68 24.37
N ALA A 36 0.70 6.43 25.56
CA ALA A 36 1.94 5.67 25.68
C ALA A 36 1.69 4.21 25.28
N LEU A 37 2.57 3.64 24.45
CA LEU A 37 2.54 2.22 24.12
C LEU A 37 3.91 1.69 23.73
N GLU A 38 4.11 0.39 23.90
CA GLU A 38 5.27 -0.33 23.41
C GLU A 38 5.05 -0.67 21.92
N ILE A 39 5.68 0.09 21.02
CA ILE A 39 5.62 -0.16 19.57
C ILE A 39 6.75 -1.12 19.16
N LEU A 40 7.95 -0.89 19.70
CA LEU A 40 9.11 -1.74 19.52
C LEU A 40 9.36 -2.48 20.83
N THR A 41 9.64 -3.78 20.73
CA THR A 41 9.90 -4.63 21.89
C THR A 41 10.99 -4.04 22.78
N GLY A 42 10.70 -3.89 24.07
CA GLY A 42 11.58 -3.32 25.08
C GLY A 42 11.63 -1.79 25.10
N GLN A 43 10.84 -1.09 24.28
CA GLN A 43 10.85 0.37 24.20
C GLN A 43 9.45 0.98 24.31
N GLU A 44 9.22 1.70 25.41
CA GLU A 44 8.02 2.51 25.57
C GLU A 44 8.07 3.75 24.66
N THR A 45 7.04 3.90 23.84
CA THR A 45 6.86 5.07 22.99
C THR A 45 5.92 6.04 23.70
N LEU A 46 6.37 7.31 23.84
CA LEU A 46 5.62 8.34 24.54
C LEU A 46 4.29 8.71 23.85
N PRO A 47 3.32 9.28 24.57
CA PRO A 47 2.08 9.80 23.98
C PRO A 47 2.32 10.86 22.89
N HIS A 48 1.36 10.98 21.97
CA HIS A 48 1.35 11.89 20.81
C HIS A 48 2.60 11.83 19.92
N SER A 49 3.11 10.61 19.75
CA SER A 49 4.28 10.30 18.94
C SER A 49 3.90 9.58 17.64
N ALA A 50 4.88 9.45 16.75
CA ALA A 50 4.75 8.82 15.46
C ALA A 50 6.04 8.05 15.16
N LEU A 51 5.92 6.79 14.76
CA LEU A 51 7.05 5.95 14.38
C LEU A 51 6.84 5.38 12.99
N TRP A 52 7.85 5.54 12.14
CA TRP A 52 7.95 4.94 10.83
C TRP A 52 8.69 3.61 10.96
N ILE A 53 8.07 2.52 10.50
CA ILE A 53 8.66 1.18 10.50
C ILE A 53 8.48 0.51 9.15
N GLU A 54 9.47 -0.28 8.75
CA GLU A 54 9.34 -1.18 7.60
C GLU A 54 8.78 -2.50 8.10
N VAL A 55 7.60 -2.87 7.61
CA VAL A 55 6.97 -4.17 7.90
C VAL A 55 7.07 -5.03 6.65
N GLU A 56 7.83 -6.12 6.73
CA GLU A 56 7.91 -7.08 5.63
C GLU A 56 6.52 -7.65 5.31
N ARG A 57 6.17 -7.64 4.02
CA ARG A 57 4.92 -8.21 3.54
C ARG A 57 5.14 -9.66 3.16
N ASP A 58 4.25 -10.54 3.62
CA ASP A 58 4.27 -11.94 3.20
C ASP A 58 3.84 -12.06 1.72
N PRO A 59 4.71 -12.55 0.81
CA PRO A 59 4.37 -12.75 -0.58
C PRO A 59 3.32 -13.85 -0.80
N HIS A 60 3.05 -14.70 0.19
CA HIS A 60 2.02 -15.73 0.16
C HIS A 60 0.74 -15.30 0.88
N CYS A 61 0.61 -14.01 1.23
CA CYS A 61 -0.60 -13.48 1.83
C CYS A 61 -1.80 -13.70 0.88
N LEU A 62 -2.82 -14.43 1.33
CA LEU A 62 -4.01 -14.75 0.54
C LEU A 62 -4.82 -13.52 0.07
N VAL A 63 -4.53 -12.33 0.59
CA VAL A 63 -5.24 -11.08 0.27
C VAL A 63 -4.42 -10.19 -0.67
N CYS A 64 -3.13 -9.99 -0.39
CA CYS A 64 -2.28 -9.04 -1.13
C CYS A 64 -1.09 -9.69 -1.84
N GLY A 65 -0.85 -10.98 -1.63
CA GLY A 65 0.28 -11.73 -2.18
C GLY A 65 0.26 -11.76 -3.71
N ASP A 66 -0.89 -12.05 -4.31
CA ASP A 66 -1.04 -12.14 -5.77
C ASP A 66 -0.71 -10.81 -6.47
N GLN A 67 -1.14 -9.67 -5.91
CA GLN A 67 -0.82 -8.36 -6.46
C GLN A 67 0.67 -8.02 -6.29
N MET A 68 1.28 -8.39 -5.17
CA MET A 68 2.72 -8.18 -4.97
C MET A 68 3.54 -9.03 -5.94
N GLN A 69 3.16 -10.28 -6.17
CA GLN A 69 3.83 -11.15 -7.14
C GLN A 69 3.68 -10.63 -8.58
N ARG A 70 2.50 -10.11 -8.94
CA ARG A 70 2.27 -9.44 -10.23
C ARG A 70 3.16 -8.21 -10.40
N ASN A 71 3.21 -7.32 -9.41
CA ASN A 71 4.05 -6.12 -9.46
C ASN A 71 5.56 -6.42 -9.54
N VAL A 72 6.03 -7.51 -8.93
CA VAL A 72 7.43 -7.98 -9.04
C VAL A 72 7.71 -8.54 -10.44
N THR A 73 6.70 -9.13 -11.10
CA THR A 73 6.82 -9.70 -12.44
C THR A 73 6.59 -8.65 -13.55
N ASP A 74 5.86 -7.57 -13.25
CA ASP A 74 5.41 -6.51 -14.17
C ASP A 74 6.49 -5.48 -14.58
N SER A 75 7.78 -5.75 -14.32
CA SER A 75 8.84 -5.12 -15.15
C SER A 75 8.80 -5.61 -16.62
N GLN A 76 7.91 -6.55 -16.94
CA GLN A 76 7.58 -6.96 -18.31
C GLN A 76 6.06 -6.92 -18.54
N THR A 77 5.58 -5.79 -19.10
CA THR A 77 4.32 -5.68 -19.85
C THR A 77 3.07 -6.31 -19.20
N ILE A 78 2.23 -5.48 -18.58
CA ILE A 78 0.82 -5.79 -18.33
C ILE A 78 0.18 -6.15 -19.68
N LYS A 79 0.10 -7.45 -19.97
CA LYS A 79 -0.62 -7.95 -21.13
C LYS A 79 -2.10 -7.76 -20.79
N GLY A 80 -2.74 -6.74 -21.38
CA GLY A 80 -4.15 -6.48 -21.17
C GLY A 80 -4.94 -7.76 -21.44
N ILE A 81 -5.57 -8.30 -20.39
CA ILE A 81 -6.45 -9.46 -20.49
C ILE A 81 -7.80 -8.97 -20.99
N SER A 82 -8.34 -9.59 -22.04
CA SER A 82 -9.67 -9.22 -22.54
C SER A 82 -10.74 -9.88 -21.68
N LEU A 83 -11.93 -9.28 -21.65
CA LEU A 83 -13.09 -9.89 -20.96
C LEU A 83 -13.44 -11.27 -21.53
N GLN A 84 -13.16 -11.49 -22.82
CA GLN A 84 -13.36 -12.78 -23.47
C GLN A 84 -12.39 -13.84 -22.94
N ASP A 85 -11.11 -13.50 -22.72
CA ASP A 85 -10.12 -14.44 -22.18
C ASP A 85 -10.51 -14.91 -20.77
N LEU A 86 -11.05 -14.00 -19.95
CA LEU A 86 -11.54 -14.31 -18.60
C LEU A 86 -12.79 -15.20 -18.63
N ALA A 87 -13.68 -14.96 -19.59
CA ALA A 87 -14.89 -15.73 -19.76
C ALA A 87 -14.59 -17.18 -20.19
N ASP A 88 -13.62 -17.35 -21.10
CA ASP A 88 -13.18 -18.65 -21.59
C ASP A 88 -12.48 -19.48 -20.49
N GLU A 89 -11.70 -18.84 -19.62
CA GLU A 89 -11.04 -19.51 -18.49
C GLU A 89 -12.03 -19.95 -17.39
N THR A 90 -13.11 -19.20 -17.21
CA THR A 90 -14.13 -19.47 -16.19
C THR A 90 -15.32 -20.28 -16.70
N GLY A 91 -15.36 -20.59 -17.99
CA GLY A 91 -16.47 -21.32 -18.63
C GLY A 91 -17.78 -20.54 -18.67
N ILE A 92 -17.70 -19.21 -18.62
CA ILE A 92 -18.84 -18.31 -18.67
C ILE A 92 -19.04 -17.84 -20.12
N SER A 93 -20.24 -17.96 -20.66
CA SER A 93 -20.57 -17.37 -21.97
C SER A 93 -20.91 -15.89 -21.80
N VAL A 94 -20.18 -15.00 -22.48
CA VAL A 94 -20.52 -13.57 -22.55
C VAL A 94 -21.52 -13.37 -23.70
N GLU A 95 -22.76 -13.06 -23.36
CA GLU A 95 -23.74 -12.62 -24.36
C GLU A 95 -23.52 -11.13 -24.65
N SER A 96 -23.29 -10.79 -25.91
CA SER A 96 -23.23 -9.41 -26.38
C SER A 96 -24.65 -8.93 -26.71
N ASP A 97 -25.16 -7.97 -25.94
CA ASP A 97 -26.41 -7.28 -26.24
C ASP A 97 -26.20 -6.40 -27.48
N ASP A 98 -26.73 -6.84 -28.64
CA ASP A 98 -26.98 -5.98 -29.80
C ASP A 98 -28.19 -5.06 -29.55
#